data_AF-A0A022PG78-F1
#
_entry.id   AF-A0A022PG78-F1
#
_cell.length_a   1.000
_cell.length_b   1.000
_cell.length_c   1.000
_cell.angle_alpha   90.00
_cell.angle_beta   90.00
_cell.angle_gamma   90.00
#
_symmetry.space_group_name_H-M   'P 1'
#
loop_
_entity.id
_entity.type
_entity.pdbx_description
1 polymer ?
#
loop_
_entity_poly.entity_id
_entity_poly.type
_entity_poly.pdbx_seq_one_letter_code
_entity_poly.pdbx_strand_id
1 'polypeptide(L)'
;MKLIKILILLSPTLFISQTALALSHPLTPENITKEIINRGTNSVVAELGEMGARQEITHKITTGDRKWIKLAFKLTQSMHQDFAKEIRYALSLALINNPVEVLANADKENNLSLADICTIPPELGTRENKIEFIDKVKKSLGAITDSKAKDRANDCFWELEKAYNTEF
;
A
#
# COMPACT_ATOMS: atom_id res chain seq x y z
N MET A 1 -2.57 51.26 -49.32
CA MET A 1 -2.14 50.28 -48.29
C MET A 1 -2.85 50.60 -46.98
N LYS A 2 -3.84 49.79 -46.57
CA LYS A 2 -4.55 49.94 -45.29
C LYS A 2 -3.94 48.96 -44.29
N LEU A 3 -3.32 49.46 -43.22
CA LEU A 3 -2.74 48.67 -42.14
C LEU A 3 -3.85 48.23 -41.18
N ILE A 4 -4.13 46.93 -41.13
CA ILE A 4 -5.03 46.31 -40.15
C ILE A 4 -4.25 46.20 -38.83
N LYS A 5 -4.67 46.93 -37.80
CA LYS A 5 -4.21 46.74 -36.42
C LYS A 5 -5.05 45.63 -35.78
N ILE A 6 -4.47 44.44 -35.65
CA ILE A 6 -5.05 43.33 -34.88
C ILE A 6 -4.73 43.59 -33.40
N LEU A 7 -5.75 43.92 -32.60
CA LEU A 7 -5.65 43.89 -31.13
C LEU A 7 -5.81 42.42 -30.69
N ILE A 8 -4.72 41.82 -30.22
CA ILE A 8 -4.76 40.53 -29.54
C ILE A 8 -5.14 40.80 -28.08
N LEU A 9 -6.39 40.54 -27.73
CA LEU A 9 -6.86 40.49 -26.33
C LEU A 9 -6.24 39.25 -25.65
N LEU A 10 -5.09 39.43 -25.00
CA LEU A 10 -4.58 38.48 -24.01
C LEU A 10 -5.53 38.47 -22.81
N SER A 11 -6.45 37.50 -22.78
CA SER A 11 -7.21 37.19 -21.57
C SER A 11 -6.26 36.51 -20.59
N PRO A 12 -6.03 37.05 -19.38
CA PRO A 12 -5.31 36.32 -18.34
C PRO A 12 -6.27 35.26 -17.80
N THR A 13 -6.10 34.01 -18.21
CA THR A 13 -6.69 32.88 -17.49
C THR A 13 -6.02 32.85 -16.12
N LEU A 14 -6.74 33.32 -15.10
CA LEU A 14 -6.37 33.15 -13.70
C LEU A 14 -6.21 31.66 -13.43
N PHE A 15 -4.97 31.18 -13.40
CA PHE A 15 -4.64 29.89 -12.81
C PHE A 15 -4.90 30.04 -11.31
N ILE A 16 -6.07 29.55 -10.87
CA ILE A 16 -6.31 29.33 -9.46
C ILE A 16 -5.31 28.26 -9.05
N SER A 17 -4.21 28.69 -8.42
CA SER A 17 -3.27 27.80 -7.76
C SER A 17 -4.08 27.01 -6.74
N GLN A 18 -4.36 25.74 -7.04
CA GLN A 18 -4.80 24.80 -6.03
C GLN A 18 -3.63 24.68 -5.06
N THR A 19 -3.72 25.39 -3.94
CA THR A 19 -2.83 25.17 -2.80
C THR A 19 -3.01 23.72 -2.39
N ALA A 20 -2.12 22.84 -2.83
CA ALA A 20 -2.04 21.49 -2.31
C ALA A 20 -1.91 21.61 -0.79
N LEU A 21 -2.90 21.12 -0.05
CA LEU A 21 -2.79 21.07 1.41
C LEU A 21 -1.69 20.07 1.72
N ALA A 22 -0.62 20.56 2.33
CA ALA A 22 0.47 19.71 2.80
C ALA A 22 -0.07 18.73 3.86
N LEU A 23 0.48 17.52 3.88
CA LEU A 23 0.24 16.57 4.95
C LEU A 23 0.72 17.18 6.27
N SER A 24 -0.21 17.42 7.18
CA SER A 24 0.09 17.87 8.53
C SER A 24 0.24 16.69 9.48
N HIS A 25 1.14 16.81 10.45
CA HIS A 25 1.22 15.86 11.56
C HIS A 25 0.02 16.01 12.51
N PRO A 26 -0.44 14.91 13.14
CA PRO A 26 0.05 13.54 12.99
C PRO A 26 -0.42 12.86 11.69
N LEU A 27 0.43 11.98 11.13
CA LEU A 27 0.08 11.15 9.99
C LEU A 27 -0.87 10.04 10.43
N THR A 28 -2.15 10.19 10.09
CA THR A 28 -3.19 9.20 10.35
C THR A 28 -3.67 8.57 9.05
N PRO A 29 -4.18 7.32 9.07
CA PRO A 29 -4.75 6.70 7.89
C PRO A 29 -5.85 7.54 7.23
N GLU A 30 -6.68 8.19 8.03
CA GLU A 30 -7.78 9.04 7.57
C GLU A 30 -7.29 10.29 6.87
N ASN A 31 -6.29 10.97 7.44
CA ASN A 31 -5.73 12.18 6.84
C ASN A 31 -5.04 11.85 5.52
N ILE A 32 -4.23 10.79 5.47
CA ILE A 32 -3.57 10.36 4.24
C ILE A 32 -4.62 9.93 3.21
N THR A 33 -5.64 9.16 3.60
CA THR A 33 -6.71 8.75 2.68
C THR A 33 -7.47 9.95 2.12
N LYS A 34 -7.77 10.94 2.96
CA LYS A 34 -8.41 12.19 2.52
C LYS A 34 -7.55 12.92 1.49
N GLU A 35 -6.25 13.01 1.72
CA GLU A 35 -5.33 13.63 0.76
C GLU A 35 -5.19 12.82 -0.54
N ILE A 36 -5.22 11.48 -0.47
CA ILE A 36 -5.25 10.63 -1.67
C ILE A 36 -6.51 10.93 -2.51
N ILE A 37 -7.66 11.11 -1.86
CA ILE A 37 -8.91 11.47 -2.55
C ILE A 37 -8.81 12.87 -3.18
N ASN A 38 -8.21 13.83 -2.47
CA ASN A 38 -8.17 15.23 -2.91
C ASN A 38 -7.20 15.46 -4.09
N ARG A 39 -6.02 14.83 -4.07
CA ARG A 39 -4.92 15.12 -5.01
C ARG A 39 -4.21 13.90 -5.59
N GLY A 40 -4.72 12.71 -5.30
CA GLY A 40 -4.24 11.45 -5.88
C GLY A 40 -3.06 10.82 -5.14
N THR A 41 -2.96 9.50 -5.25
CA THR A 41 -1.95 8.67 -4.55
C THR A 41 -0.52 9.11 -4.84
N ASN A 42 -0.18 9.45 -6.09
CA ASN A 42 1.19 9.76 -6.47
C ASN A 42 1.71 11.04 -5.79
N SER A 43 0.89 12.10 -5.75
CA SER A 43 1.25 13.36 -5.08
C SER A 43 1.49 13.13 -3.59
N VAL A 44 0.60 12.37 -2.95
CA VAL A 44 0.70 12.05 -1.52
C VAL A 44 1.94 11.21 -1.23
N VAL A 45 2.22 10.17 -2.02
CA VAL A 45 3.39 9.31 -1.83
C VAL A 45 4.72 10.03 -2.08
N ALA A 46 4.76 10.97 -3.03
CA ALA A 46 5.90 11.82 -3.23
C ALA A 46 6.20 12.64 -1.96
N GLU A 47 5.19 13.33 -1.43
CA GLU A 47 5.34 14.13 -0.21
C GLU A 47 5.68 13.30 1.03
N LEU A 48 5.07 12.12 1.21
CA LEU A 48 5.45 11.19 2.28
C LEU A 48 6.92 10.76 2.20
N GLY A 49 7.48 10.70 0.98
CA GLY A 49 8.91 10.49 0.74
C GLY A 49 9.75 11.66 1.22
N GLU A 50 9.40 12.88 0.81
CA GLU A 50 10.09 14.11 1.21
C GLU A 50 10.03 14.34 2.74
N MET A 51 8.94 13.93 3.39
CA MET A 51 8.77 13.99 4.84
C MET A 51 9.56 12.91 5.60
N GLY A 52 10.15 11.94 4.90
CA GLY A 52 10.81 10.79 5.55
C GLY A 52 9.85 9.82 6.25
N ALA A 53 8.55 9.88 5.95
CA ALA A 53 7.50 9.15 6.67
C ALA A 53 7.28 7.71 6.17
N ARG A 54 7.93 7.30 5.07
CA ARG A 54 7.73 5.99 4.45
C ARG A 54 7.93 4.83 5.42
N GLN A 55 9.01 4.85 6.20
CA GLN A 55 9.35 3.79 7.15
C GLN A 55 8.39 3.74 8.34
N GLU A 56 7.89 4.89 8.79
CA GLU A 56 6.85 4.92 9.82
C GLU A 56 5.58 4.25 9.28
N ILE A 57 5.16 4.58 8.07
CA ILE A 57 3.94 4.03 7.45
C ILE A 57 4.05 2.53 7.24
N THR A 58 5.16 2.04 6.67
CA THR A 58 5.38 0.61 6.47
C THR A 58 5.33 -0.12 7.81
N HIS A 59 5.98 0.41 8.85
CA HIS A 59 5.91 -0.15 10.20
C HIS A 59 4.48 -0.16 10.76
N LYS A 60 3.70 0.91 10.60
CA LYS A 60 2.31 0.95 11.06
C LYS A 60 1.44 -0.11 10.38
N ILE A 61 1.70 -0.41 9.11
CA ILE A 61 0.99 -1.47 8.38
C ILE A 61 1.30 -2.85 8.96
N THR A 62 2.57 -3.14 9.29
CA THR A 62 2.95 -4.46 9.83
C THR A 62 2.27 -4.79 11.16
N THR A 63 1.81 -3.77 11.92
CA THR A 63 1.06 -3.97 13.17
C THR A 63 -0.27 -4.70 12.98
N GLY A 64 -0.80 -4.75 11.74
CA GLY A 64 -2.09 -5.35 11.45
C GLY A 64 -3.30 -4.46 11.78
N ASP A 65 -3.09 -3.17 12.09
CA ASP A 65 -4.18 -2.23 12.28
C ASP A 65 -5.02 -2.10 11.01
N ARG A 66 -6.34 -2.23 11.15
CA ARG A 66 -7.27 -2.32 10.02
C ARG A 66 -7.25 -1.08 9.13
N LYS A 67 -7.06 0.10 9.71
CA LYS A 67 -7.08 1.36 8.97
C LYS A 67 -5.78 1.52 8.18
N TRP A 68 -4.65 1.15 8.76
CA TRP A 68 -3.37 1.10 8.06
C TRP A 68 -3.35 0.06 6.95
N ILE A 69 -3.89 -1.15 7.16
CA ILE A 69 -4.05 -2.16 6.09
C ILE A 69 -4.86 -1.58 4.94
N LYS A 70 -6.03 -0.99 5.20
CA LYS A 70 -6.87 -0.41 4.15
C LYS A 70 -6.16 0.71 3.38
N LEU A 71 -5.41 1.56 4.08
CA LEU A 71 -4.59 2.58 3.43
C LEU A 71 -3.49 1.96 2.55
N ALA A 72 -2.85 0.88 2.99
CA ALA A 72 -1.78 0.22 2.25
C ALA A 72 -2.19 -0.14 0.82
N PHE A 73 -3.38 -0.70 0.62
CA PHE A 73 -3.89 -1.02 -0.72
C PHE A 73 -4.09 0.20 -1.63
N LYS A 74 -4.28 1.39 -1.07
CA LYS A 74 -4.29 2.64 -1.85
C LYS A 74 -2.88 3.07 -2.22
N LEU A 75 -1.94 2.95 -1.27
CA LEU A 75 -0.54 3.32 -1.46
C LEU A 75 0.17 2.43 -2.49
N THR A 76 -0.22 1.16 -2.63
CA THR A 76 0.36 0.26 -3.65
C THR A 76 0.00 0.65 -5.09
N GLN A 77 -0.99 1.52 -5.29
CA GLN A 77 -1.36 2.05 -6.62
C GLN A 77 -0.47 3.21 -7.05
N SER A 78 0.53 3.56 -6.25
CA SER A 78 1.51 4.60 -6.57
C SER A 78 2.44 4.19 -7.69
N MET A 79 2.87 5.16 -8.52
CA MET A 79 3.93 4.98 -9.51
C MET A 79 5.33 4.93 -8.89
N HIS A 80 5.48 5.30 -7.62
CA HIS A 80 6.72 5.15 -6.87
C HIS A 80 6.93 3.68 -6.50
N GLN A 81 7.46 2.90 -7.46
CA GLN A 81 7.50 1.43 -7.40
C GLN A 81 8.23 0.90 -6.16
N ASP A 82 9.31 1.52 -5.73
CA ASP A 82 10.06 1.09 -4.54
C ASP A 82 9.19 1.15 -3.28
N PHE A 83 8.46 2.25 -3.09
CA PHE A 83 7.54 2.37 -1.95
C PHE A 83 6.33 1.45 -2.10
N ALA A 84 5.77 1.32 -3.30
CA ALA A 84 4.68 0.37 -3.53
C ALA A 84 5.11 -1.07 -3.20
N LYS A 85 6.36 -1.44 -3.49
CA LYS A 85 6.96 -2.73 -3.15
C LYS A 85 7.15 -2.89 -1.64
N GLU A 86 7.69 -1.89 -0.95
CA GLU A 86 7.79 -1.88 0.52
C GLU A 86 6.43 -2.07 1.19
N ILE A 87 5.38 -1.45 0.65
CA ILE A 87 4.02 -1.58 1.16
C ILE A 87 3.46 -3.00 0.95
N ARG A 88 3.76 -3.64 -0.19
CA ARG A 88 3.37 -5.06 -0.42
C ARG A 88 4.02 -5.96 0.62
N TYR A 89 5.30 -5.77 0.92
CA TYR A 89 5.97 -6.56 1.95
C TYR A 89 5.48 -6.28 3.36
N ALA A 90 5.14 -5.02 3.66
CA ALA A 90 4.48 -4.68 4.91
C ALA A 90 3.13 -5.39 5.05
N LEU A 91 2.36 -5.56 3.97
CA LEU A 91 1.14 -6.36 3.95
C LEU A 91 1.43 -7.86 4.18
N SER A 92 2.50 -8.41 3.60
CA SER A 92 2.96 -9.78 3.89
C SER A 92 3.25 -9.98 5.38
N LEU A 93 3.93 -9.02 6.01
CA LEU A 93 4.20 -9.04 7.45
C LEU A 93 2.92 -8.89 8.29
N ALA A 94 1.96 -8.09 7.83
CA ALA A 94 0.68 -7.90 8.51
C ALA A 94 -0.16 -9.19 8.57
N LEU A 95 0.08 -10.19 7.70
CA LEU A 95 -0.57 -11.50 7.78
C LEU A 95 -0.30 -12.21 9.12
N ILE A 96 0.81 -11.91 9.80
CA ILE A 96 1.08 -12.46 11.14
C ILE A 96 0.04 -11.94 12.14
N ASN A 97 -0.29 -10.65 12.07
CA ASN A 97 -1.05 -9.96 13.10
C ASN A 97 -2.56 -9.88 12.79
N ASN A 98 -2.94 -9.78 11.51
CA ASN A 98 -4.35 -9.65 11.12
C ASN A 98 -4.62 -10.19 9.71
N PRO A 99 -4.52 -11.51 9.50
CA PRO A 99 -4.64 -12.11 8.17
C PRO A 99 -6.04 -11.93 7.58
N VAL A 100 -7.09 -11.94 8.41
CA VAL A 100 -8.48 -11.77 7.95
C VAL A 100 -8.66 -10.43 7.25
N GLU A 101 -8.17 -9.34 7.85
CA GLU A 101 -8.31 -8.00 7.27
C GLU A 101 -7.46 -7.85 6.00
N VAL A 102 -6.23 -8.37 6.00
CA VAL A 102 -5.36 -8.31 4.80
C VAL A 102 -6.02 -9.03 3.62
N LEU A 103 -6.47 -10.26 3.82
CA LEU A 103 -7.08 -11.07 2.76
C LEU A 103 -8.42 -10.47 2.27
N ALA A 104 -9.25 -9.95 3.18
CA ALA A 104 -10.50 -9.30 2.81
C ALA A 104 -10.30 -8.03 1.97
N ASN A 105 -9.25 -7.25 2.26
CA ASN A 105 -8.94 -6.05 1.45
C ASN A 105 -8.30 -6.42 0.10
N ALA A 106 -7.53 -7.50 0.02
CA ALA A 106 -6.98 -8.00 -1.24
C ALA A 106 -8.09 -8.32 -2.25
N ASP A 107 -9.12 -9.05 -1.81
CA ASP A 107 -10.30 -9.36 -2.62
C ASP A 107 -11.06 -8.11 -3.05
N LYS A 108 -11.22 -7.16 -2.12
CA LYS A 108 -12.04 -5.98 -2.32
C LYS A 108 -11.42 -4.96 -3.28
N GLU A 109 -10.15 -4.64 -3.07
CA GLU A 109 -9.48 -3.60 -3.85
C GLU A 109 -8.99 -4.16 -5.20
N ASN A 110 -8.78 -5.49 -5.31
CA ASN A 110 -8.49 -6.21 -6.55
C ASN A 110 -7.36 -5.59 -7.40
N ASN A 111 -6.40 -4.96 -6.73
CA ASN A 111 -5.24 -4.28 -7.34
C ASN A 111 -3.91 -5.00 -7.04
N LEU A 112 -3.95 -6.03 -6.19
CA LEU A 112 -2.84 -6.91 -5.86
C LEU A 112 -3.33 -8.35 -5.99
N SER A 113 -2.51 -9.22 -6.57
CA SER A 113 -2.76 -10.65 -6.52
C SER A 113 -2.45 -11.19 -5.13
N LEU A 114 -3.00 -12.36 -4.78
CA LEU A 114 -2.60 -13.04 -3.54
C LEU A 114 -1.11 -13.35 -3.51
N ALA A 115 -0.49 -13.67 -4.65
CA ALA A 115 0.95 -13.92 -4.73
C ALA A 115 1.81 -12.68 -4.42
N ASP A 116 1.27 -11.46 -4.60
CA ASP A 116 1.97 -10.23 -4.23
C ASP A 116 2.01 -10.01 -2.71
N ILE A 117 1.10 -10.66 -1.96
CA ILE A 117 0.92 -10.47 -0.50
C ILE A 117 1.38 -11.71 0.26
N CYS A 118 0.95 -12.89 -0.16
CA CYS A 118 1.27 -14.20 0.41
C CYS A 118 2.63 -14.69 -0.10
N THR A 119 3.67 -13.89 0.16
CA THR A 119 5.04 -14.10 -0.27
C THR A 119 6.02 -13.88 0.89
N ILE A 120 7.29 -14.19 0.66
CA ILE A 120 8.37 -14.03 1.64
C ILE A 120 9.10 -12.71 1.36
N PRO A 121 9.03 -11.71 2.26
CA PRO A 121 9.76 -10.47 2.06
C PRO A 121 11.28 -10.70 2.02
N PRO A 122 11.99 -10.22 0.98
CA PRO A 122 13.44 -10.40 0.86
C PRO A 122 14.23 -9.71 1.97
N GLU A 123 13.70 -8.62 2.54
CA GLU A 123 14.32 -7.85 3.63
C GLU A 123 14.45 -8.63 4.96
N LEU A 124 13.78 -9.78 5.09
CA LEU A 124 13.98 -10.66 6.25
C LEU A 124 15.42 -11.19 6.33
N GLY A 125 16.16 -11.15 5.23
CA GLY A 125 17.59 -11.44 5.17
C GLY A 125 17.87 -12.94 5.32
N THR A 126 18.06 -13.39 6.55
CA THR A 126 18.54 -14.75 6.84
C THR A 126 17.48 -15.82 6.56
N ARG A 127 17.94 -17.05 6.32
CA ARG A 127 17.07 -18.22 6.14
C ARG A 127 16.21 -18.46 7.38
N GLU A 128 16.78 -18.29 8.55
CA GLU A 128 16.12 -18.49 9.84
C GLU A 128 14.95 -17.52 10.02
N ASN A 129 15.15 -16.23 9.71
CA ASN A 129 14.10 -15.22 9.80
C ASN A 129 12.96 -15.50 8.81
N LYS A 130 13.29 -15.97 7.60
CA LYS A 130 12.30 -16.33 6.58
C LYS A 130 11.47 -17.55 6.99
N ILE A 131 12.10 -18.58 7.56
CA ILE A 131 11.39 -19.75 8.11
C ILE A 131 10.47 -19.33 9.26
N GLU A 132 10.98 -18.53 10.21
CA GLU A 132 10.18 -18.04 11.34
C GLU A 132 8.98 -17.21 10.88
N PHE A 133 9.16 -16.35 9.87
CA PHE A 133 8.07 -15.60 9.26
C PHE A 133 6.99 -16.53 8.71
N ILE A 134 7.38 -17.55 7.94
CA ILE A 134 6.43 -18.50 7.34
C ILE A 134 5.66 -19.23 8.42
N ASP A 135 6.33 -19.75 9.46
CA ASP A 135 5.69 -20.47 10.55
C ASP A 135 4.66 -19.58 11.28
N LYS A 136 4.99 -18.31 11.51
CA LYS A 136 4.09 -17.32 12.11
C LYS A 136 2.88 -17.03 11.23
N VAL A 137 3.08 -16.81 9.93
CA VAL A 137 1.98 -16.59 8.98
C VAL A 137 1.10 -17.84 8.89
N LYS A 138 1.69 -19.03 8.76
CA LYS A 138 0.96 -20.30 8.73
C LYS A 138 0.11 -20.49 9.98
N LYS A 139 0.67 -20.21 11.15
CA LYS A 139 -0.08 -20.26 12.42
C LYS A 139 -1.26 -19.27 12.43
N SER A 140 -1.05 -18.05 11.96
CA SER A 140 -2.08 -17.00 11.95
C SER A 140 -3.23 -17.33 10.98
N LEU A 141 -2.89 -17.78 9.77
CA LEU A 141 -3.87 -18.26 8.78
C LEU A 141 -4.65 -19.47 9.30
N GLY A 142 -3.98 -20.42 9.96
CA GLY A 142 -4.61 -21.62 10.52
C GLY A 142 -5.56 -21.34 11.70
N ALA A 143 -5.45 -20.17 12.33
CA ALA A 143 -6.35 -19.74 13.40
C ALA A 143 -7.66 -19.12 12.89
N ILE A 144 -7.81 -18.91 11.58
CA ILE A 144 -9.04 -18.38 10.98
C ILE A 144 -10.15 -19.43 11.05
N THR A 145 -11.22 -19.12 11.78
CA THR A 145 -12.39 -20.00 11.97
C THR A 145 -13.58 -19.66 11.09
N ASP A 146 -13.65 -18.42 10.59
CA ASP A 146 -14.71 -18.01 9.65
C ASP A 146 -14.60 -18.78 8.34
N SER A 147 -15.69 -19.44 7.95
CA SER A 147 -15.68 -20.36 6.81
C SER A 147 -15.40 -19.67 5.48
N LYS A 148 -15.81 -18.41 5.30
CA LYS A 148 -15.55 -17.67 4.05
C LYS A 148 -14.11 -17.21 3.96
N ALA A 149 -13.55 -16.73 5.08
CA ALA A 149 -12.14 -16.34 5.15
C ALA A 149 -11.20 -17.56 5.07
N LYS A 150 -11.67 -18.75 5.45
CA LYS A 150 -10.87 -19.98 5.44
C LYS A 150 -10.42 -20.40 4.03
N ASP A 151 -11.27 -20.27 3.02
CA ASP A 151 -10.90 -20.60 1.64
C ASP A 151 -9.76 -19.68 1.16
N ARG A 152 -9.86 -18.38 1.45
CA ARG A 152 -8.78 -17.42 1.16
C ARG A 152 -7.52 -17.68 1.95
N ALA A 153 -7.65 -18.13 3.20
CA ALA A 153 -6.49 -18.54 3.99
C ALA A 153 -5.76 -19.71 3.32
N ASN A 154 -6.49 -20.71 2.82
CA ASN A 154 -5.93 -21.86 2.10
C ASN A 154 -5.25 -21.45 0.78
N ASP A 155 -5.86 -20.54 0.02
CA ASP A 155 -5.22 -19.97 -1.19
C ASP A 155 -3.90 -19.28 -0.83
N CYS A 156 -3.91 -18.48 0.25
CA CYS A 156 -2.71 -17.78 0.73
C CYS A 156 -1.62 -18.75 1.23
N PHE A 157 -2.01 -19.82 1.92
CA PHE A 157 -1.09 -20.90 2.31
C PHE A 157 -0.38 -21.49 1.10
N TRP A 158 -1.13 -21.74 0.02
CA TRP A 158 -0.57 -22.35 -1.19
C TRP A 158 0.40 -21.41 -1.92
N GLU A 159 0.08 -20.12 -2.02
CA GLU A 159 1.02 -19.12 -2.56
C GLU A 159 2.29 -19.01 -1.70
N LEU A 160 2.15 -19.05 -0.37
CA LEU A 160 3.29 -19.02 0.53
C LEU A 160 4.18 -20.27 0.40
N GLU A 161 3.61 -21.44 0.14
CA GLU A 161 4.37 -22.67 -0.12
C GLU A 161 5.13 -22.62 -1.45
N LYS A 162 4.54 -22.05 -2.50
CA LYS A 162 5.28 -21.82 -3.75
C LYS A 162 6.45 -20.87 -3.53
N ALA A 163 6.22 -19.78 -2.79
CA ALA A 163 7.27 -18.81 -2.47
C ALA A 163 8.41 -19.49 -1.70
N TYR A 164 8.08 -20.34 -0.72
CA TYR A 164 9.06 -21.14 0.03
C TYR A 164 9.89 -22.05 -0.87
N ASN A 165 9.24 -22.83 -1.76
CA ASN A 165 9.92 -23.76 -2.67
C ASN A 165 10.74 -23.06 -3.76
N THR A 166 10.52 -21.76 -3.98
CA THR A 166 11.31 -20.95 -4.93
C THR A 166 12.52 -20.33 -4.22
N GLU A 167 12.35 -19.96 -2.96
CA GLU A 167 13.38 -19.34 -2.13
C GLU A 167 14.43 -20.33 -1.61
N PHE A 168 14.05 -21.60 -1.42
CA PHE A 168 14.89 -22.67 -0.84
C PHE A 168 14.88 -23.94 -1.69
#